data_AF-A0A2M7XVB6-F1
#
_entry.id   AF-A0A2M7XVB6-F1
#
_cell.length_a   1.000
_cell.length_b   1.000
_cell.length_c   1.000
_cell.angle_alpha   90.00
_cell.angle_beta   90.00
_cell.angle_gamma   90.00
#
_symmetry.space_group_name_H-M   'P 1'
#
loop_
_entity.id
_entity.type
_entity.pdbx_description
1 polymer ?
#
loop_
_entity_poly.entity_id
_entity_poly.type
_entity_poly.pdbx_seq_one_letter_code
_entity_poly.pdbx_strand_id
1 'polypeptide(L)'
;MLYSLKIKNFRSIRGELLLDLSTSGRLKSELNNNILEQNGEQLISTAIIYGRNASGKSNILKAFRALEFLVKNSDQFKHDQKLPPYEPFIFERSHQKENIEFEIVFSGETGIKFNYKIAFNEKTIDYEALLFYPKGTPAKLFERKNKRVSYGDYYRGEKKSVEQNLLENQLFLSKTSNNNIPYLKEAYLFFTSGLTVSTFHDTE
;
A
#
# COMPACT_ATOMS: atom_id res chain seq x y z
N MET A 1 4.55 -8.61 8.08
CA MET A 1 5.93 -8.15 7.79
C MET A 1 5.97 -7.36 6.49
N LEU A 2 6.83 -6.35 6.34
CA LEU A 2 6.95 -5.58 5.09
C LEU A 2 8.01 -6.22 4.17
N TYR A 3 7.69 -6.37 2.89
CA TYR A 3 8.62 -6.86 1.86
C TYR A 3 9.12 -5.69 1.00
N SER A 4 8.21 -4.89 0.46
CA SER A 4 8.58 -3.76 -0.39
C SER A 4 7.52 -2.68 -0.43
N LEU A 5 7.95 -1.44 -0.69
CA LEU A 5 7.09 -0.32 -1.04
C LEU A 5 7.62 0.32 -2.33
N LYS A 6 6.76 0.42 -3.34
CA LYS A 6 6.99 1.17 -4.57
C LYS A 6 6.11 2.42 -4.57
N ILE A 7 6.71 3.54 -4.92
CA ILE A 7 6.09 4.87 -4.97
C ILE A 7 6.34 5.49 -6.33
N LYS A 8 5.32 6.12 -6.92
CA LYS A 8 5.48 6.91 -8.14
C LYS A 8 4.70 8.21 -8.05
N ASN A 9 5.28 9.27 -8.63
CA ASN A 9 4.66 10.59 -8.73
C ASN A 9 4.18 11.17 -7.38
N PHE A 10 4.98 11.06 -6.32
CA PHE A 10 4.60 11.52 -4.97
C PHE A 10 5.61 12.52 -4.39
N ARG A 11 5.16 13.76 -4.16
CA ARG A 11 5.94 14.85 -3.58
C ARG A 11 7.23 15.13 -4.35
N SER A 12 8.40 14.78 -3.80
CA SER A 12 9.69 14.94 -4.50
C SER A 12 10.05 13.75 -5.38
N ILE A 13 9.24 12.70 -5.40
CA ILE A 13 9.48 11.48 -6.18
C ILE A 13 8.74 11.62 -7.50
N ARG A 14 9.49 11.91 -8.57
CA ARG A 14 8.94 12.02 -9.94
C ARG A 14 8.59 10.65 -10.52
N GLY A 15 9.63 9.83 -10.73
CA GLY A 15 9.50 8.49 -11.30
C GLY A 15 9.19 7.45 -10.24
N GLU A 16 9.66 6.23 -10.44
CA GLU A 16 9.49 5.14 -9.49
C GLU A 16 10.61 5.13 -8.44
N LEU A 17 10.23 4.98 -7.17
CA LEU A 17 11.12 4.65 -6.07
C LEU A 17 10.69 3.31 -5.48
N LEU A 18 11.62 2.37 -5.37
CA LEU A 18 11.41 1.06 -4.74
C LEU A 18 12.27 0.96 -3.47
N LEU A 19 11.59 0.80 -2.33
CA LEU A 19 12.18 0.29 -1.10
C LEU A 19 11.93 -1.22 -1.05
N ASP A 20 12.98 -2.02 -1.15
CA ASP A 20 12.91 -3.49 -1.11
C ASP A 20 13.70 -4.01 0.09
N LEU A 21 13.04 -4.77 0.95
CA LEU A 21 13.60 -5.39 2.15
C LEU A 21 13.91 -6.87 1.93
N SER A 22 13.66 -7.41 0.73
CA SER A 22 14.09 -8.75 0.37
C SER A 22 15.59 -8.83 0.21
N THR A 23 16.17 -9.93 0.71
CA THR A 23 17.60 -10.18 0.55
C THR A 23 17.84 -11.04 -0.68
N SER A 24 18.82 -10.64 -1.49
CA SER A 24 19.47 -11.58 -2.39
C SER A 24 20.52 -12.35 -1.58
N GLY A 25 20.66 -13.65 -1.82
CA GLY A 25 21.50 -14.57 -1.00
C GLY A 25 22.98 -14.18 -0.85
N ARG A 26 23.43 -13.10 -1.48
CA ARG A 26 24.78 -12.53 -1.39
C ARG A 26 25.06 -11.79 -0.08
N LEU A 27 24.03 -11.34 0.65
CA LEU A 27 24.17 -10.61 1.92
C LEU A 27 24.15 -11.52 3.17
N LYS A 28 24.05 -12.84 2.95
CA LYS A 28 23.80 -13.82 4.01
C LYS A 28 24.89 -13.84 5.08
N SER A 29 26.16 -13.76 4.68
CA SER A 29 27.29 -13.88 5.62
C SER A 29 27.49 -12.66 6.53
N GLU A 30 27.05 -11.47 6.11
CA GLU A 30 27.32 -10.22 6.84
C GLU A 30 26.13 -9.75 7.68
N LEU A 31 24.92 -10.24 7.40
CA LEU A 31 23.67 -9.78 8.03
C LEU A 31 22.96 -10.88 8.86
N ASN A 32 23.65 -11.96 9.27
CA ASN A 32 23.04 -13.10 9.98
C ASN A 32 22.08 -12.69 11.13
N ASN A 33 22.39 -11.60 11.86
CA ASN A 33 21.58 -11.12 12.98
C ASN A 33 20.44 -10.15 12.59
N ASN A 34 20.29 -9.83 11.30
CA ASN A 34 19.29 -8.90 10.77
C ASN A 34 18.45 -9.54 9.66
N ILE A 35 18.44 -10.88 9.55
CA ILE A 35 17.64 -11.61 8.55
C ILE A 35 16.50 -12.34 9.27
N LEU A 36 15.29 -12.20 8.73
CA LEU A 36 14.10 -12.97 9.10
C LEU A 36 13.70 -13.87 7.95
N GLU A 37 13.33 -15.11 8.26
CA GLU A 37 12.78 -16.05 7.28
C GLU A 37 11.24 -16.08 7.38
N GLN A 38 10.56 -15.84 6.25
CA GLN A 38 9.10 -15.88 6.16
C GLN A 38 8.70 -16.50 4.82
N ASN A 39 7.96 -17.60 4.86
CA ASN A 39 7.50 -18.35 3.68
C ASN A 39 8.63 -18.75 2.71
N GLY A 40 9.83 -19.06 3.23
CA GLY A 40 11.00 -19.38 2.41
C GLY A 40 11.69 -18.18 1.77
N GLU A 41 11.21 -16.96 2.02
CA GLU A 41 11.88 -15.71 1.63
C GLU A 41 12.66 -15.12 2.82
N GLN A 42 13.84 -14.59 2.55
CA GLN A 42 14.70 -13.93 3.56
C GLN A 42 14.55 -12.41 3.43
N LEU A 43 14.10 -11.76 4.50
CA LEU A 43 13.95 -10.30 4.57
C LEU A 43 14.87 -9.71 5.63
N ILE A 44 15.27 -8.45 5.46
CA ILE A 44 15.95 -7.72 6.53
C ILE A 44 14.95 -7.23 7.59
N SER A 45 15.27 -7.40 8.87
CA SER A 45 14.44 -6.90 9.99
C SER A 45 14.55 -5.38 10.20
N THR A 46 15.70 -4.81 9.85
CA THR A 46 16.03 -3.40 10.07
C THR A 46 16.71 -2.83 8.84
N ALA A 47 16.31 -1.62 8.44
CA ALA A 47 16.93 -0.86 7.37
C ALA A 47 17.15 0.59 7.80
N ILE A 48 18.28 1.18 7.40
CA ILE A 48 18.59 2.59 7.63
C ILE A 48 18.61 3.30 6.28
N ILE A 49 17.78 4.32 6.13
CA ILE A 49 17.72 5.15 4.92
C ILE A 49 18.44 6.47 5.21
N TYR A 50 19.63 6.65 4.65
CA TYR A 50 20.43 7.86 4.76
C TYR A 50 20.71 8.48 3.39
N GLY A 51 21.12 9.75 3.37
CA GLY A 51 21.36 10.50 2.15
C GLY A 51 21.31 12.00 2.40
N ARG A 52 21.64 12.79 1.38
CA ARG A 52 21.70 14.27 1.48
C ARG A 52 20.38 14.88 1.99
N ASN A 53 20.47 16.07 2.59
CA ASN A 53 19.27 16.83 2.93
C ASN A 53 18.41 17.07 1.68
N ALA A 54 17.08 17.08 1.87
CA ALA A 54 16.08 17.19 0.80
C ALA A 54 16.09 16.06 -0.26
N SER A 55 16.82 14.96 -0.07
CA SER A 55 16.83 13.82 -1.02
C SER A 55 15.54 12.99 -1.07
N GLY A 56 14.46 13.41 -0.40
CA GLY A 56 13.17 12.72 -0.43
C GLY A 56 12.98 11.58 0.58
N LYS A 57 13.92 11.34 1.50
CA LYS A 57 13.81 10.25 2.51
C LYS A 57 12.51 10.31 3.32
N SER A 58 12.15 11.48 3.82
CA SER A 58 10.90 11.68 4.58
C SER A 58 9.65 11.42 3.73
N ASN A 59 9.73 11.49 2.40
CA ASN A 59 8.61 11.19 1.52
C ASN A 59 8.29 9.69 1.47
N ILE A 60 9.26 8.81 1.76
CA ILE A 60 9.01 7.37 1.94
C ILE A 60 8.10 7.14 3.15
N LEU A 61 8.42 7.76 4.31
CA LEU A 61 7.58 7.69 5.50
C LEU A 61 6.18 8.32 5.27
N LYS A 62 6.13 9.44 4.55
CA LYS A 62 4.85 10.08 4.17
C LYS A 62 4.01 9.20 3.25
N ALA A 63 4.62 8.39 2.38
CA ALA A 63 3.88 7.44 1.55
C ALA A 63 3.24 6.31 2.38
N PHE A 64 3.94 5.79 3.39
CA PHE A 64 3.33 4.85 4.34
C PHE A 64 2.15 5.48 5.09
N ARG A 65 2.29 6.73 5.57
CA ARG A 65 1.18 7.47 6.19
C ARG A 65 0.01 7.71 5.24
N ALA A 66 0.29 7.99 3.97
CA ALA A 66 -0.75 8.17 2.95
C ALA A 66 -1.53 6.88 2.74
N LEU A 67 -0.85 5.74 2.62
CA LEU A 67 -1.47 4.41 2.52
C LEU A 67 -2.32 4.09 3.76
N GLU A 68 -1.74 4.23 4.96
CA GLU A 68 -2.45 4.04 6.23
C GLU A 68 -3.70 4.92 6.31
N PHE A 69 -3.56 6.21 6.00
CA PHE A 69 -4.66 7.17 6.05
C PHE A 69 -5.78 6.80 5.08
N LEU A 70 -5.46 6.47 3.82
CA LEU A 70 -6.47 6.09 2.83
C LEU A 70 -7.19 4.80 3.25
N VAL A 71 -6.44 3.77 3.65
CA VAL A 71 -7.03 2.48 4.05
C VAL A 71 -7.93 2.66 5.27
N LYS A 72 -7.53 3.48 6.24
CA LYS A 72 -8.28 3.68 7.49
C LYS A 72 -9.51 4.57 7.38
N ASN A 73 -9.51 5.56 6.47
CA ASN A 73 -10.52 6.64 6.49
C ASN A 73 -11.36 6.74 5.22
N SER A 74 -10.96 6.11 4.10
CA SER A 74 -11.63 6.39 2.82
C SER A 74 -13.07 5.88 2.74
N ASP A 75 -13.49 4.92 3.57
CA ASP A 75 -14.88 4.46 3.65
C ASP A 75 -15.86 5.54 4.15
N GLN A 76 -15.35 6.52 4.91
CA GLN A 76 -16.09 7.65 5.47
C GLN A 76 -16.20 8.84 4.49
N PHE A 77 -15.49 8.81 3.36
CA PHE A 77 -15.46 9.95 2.44
C PHE A 77 -16.81 10.15 1.77
N LYS A 78 -17.18 11.42 1.58
CA LYS A 78 -18.41 11.82 0.88
C LYS A 78 -18.14 12.02 -0.61
N HIS A 79 -19.21 12.12 -1.40
CA HIS A 79 -19.12 12.47 -2.81
C HIS A 79 -18.29 13.75 -3.02
N ASP A 80 -17.46 13.76 -4.06
CA ASP A 80 -16.60 14.88 -4.48
C ASP A 80 -15.59 15.39 -3.45
N GLN A 81 -15.47 14.73 -2.29
CA GLN A 81 -14.41 15.03 -1.33
C GLN A 81 -13.06 14.67 -1.93
N LYS A 82 -12.12 15.63 -1.91
CA LYS A 82 -10.74 15.41 -2.36
C LYS A 82 -10.06 14.33 -1.51
N LEU A 83 -9.14 13.59 -2.13
CA LEU A 83 -8.26 12.68 -1.42
C LEU A 83 -7.13 13.48 -0.75
N PRO A 84 -7.13 13.63 0.59
CA PRO A 84 -6.16 14.47 1.29
C PRO A 84 -4.68 14.16 1.01
N PRO A 85 -4.25 12.88 0.84
CA PRO A 85 -2.84 12.59 0.57
C PRO A 85 -2.46 12.71 -0.91
N TYR A 86 -3.29 13.34 -1.76
CA TYR A 86 -2.90 13.66 -3.13
C TYR A 86 -1.92 14.84 -3.18
N GLU A 87 -0.63 14.52 -3.09
CA GLU A 87 0.48 15.46 -3.22
C GLU A 87 1.43 14.99 -4.34
N PRO A 88 1.09 15.18 -5.63
CA PRO A 88 1.90 14.66 -6.74
C PRO A 88 3.22 15.41 -6.90
N PHE A 89 4.08 14.95 -7.83
CA PHE A 89 5.28 15.69 -8.20
C PHE A 89 4.92 16.95 -9.01
N ILE A 90 5.21 18.13 -8.45
CA ILE A 90 4.73 19.41 -9.02
C ILE A 90 5.75 20.17 -9.88
N PHE A 91 7.03 19.77 -9.90
CA PHE A 91 8.07 20.50 -10.65
C PHE A 91 7.98 20.30 -12.18
N GLU A 92 7.13 19.38 -12.65
CA GLU A 92 6.82 19.19 -14.07
C GLU A 92 5.30 19.19 -14.29
N ARG A 93 4.83 20.02 -15.23
CA ARG A 93 3.38 20.19 -15.48
C ARG A 93 2.66 18.91 -15.88
N SER A 94 3.33 17.98 -16.56
CA SER A 94 2.75 16.70 -16.95
C SER A 94 2.32 15.86 -15.74
N HIS A 95 3.13 15.88 -14.68
CA HIS A 95 2.95 15.02 -13.50
C HIS A 95 1.92 15.56 -12.49
N GLN A 96 1.60 16.86 -12.54
CA GLN A 96 0.68 17.52 -11.59
C GLN A 96 -0.75 16.95 -11.59
N LYS A 97 -1.17 16.36 -12.71
CA LYS A 97 -2.51 15.78 -12.90
C LYS A 97 -2.47 14.27 -13.11
N GLU A 98 -1.28 13.67 -13.04
CA GLU A 98 -1.12 12.23 -13.13
C GLU A 98 -1.42 11.58 -11.79
N ASN A 99 -1.75 10.29 -11.83
CA ASN A 99 -2.00 9.52 -10.63
C ASN A 99 -0.74 9.40 -9.78
N ILE A 100 -0.93 9.43 -8.46
CA ILE A 100 0.02 8.83 -7.51
C ILE A 100 -0.21 7.33 -7.56
N GLU A 101 0.87 6.56 -7.65
CA GLU A 101 0.81 5.10 -7.61
C GLU A 101 1.59 4.58 -6.40
N PHE A 102 0.96 3.70 -5.64
CA PHE A 102 1.60 2.94 -4.57
C PHE A 102 1.40 1.45 -4.81
N GLU A 103 2.48 0.67 -4.64
CA GLU A 103 2.44 -0.79 -4.59
C GLU A 103 3.18 -1.24 -3.34
N ILE A 104 2.51 -2.00 -2.48
CA ILE A 104 3.08 -2.49 -1.23
C ILE A 104 2.92 -4.00 -1.15
N VAL A 105 4.02 -4.68 -0.82
CA VAL A 105 4.06 -6.12 -0.60
C VAL A 105 4.34 -6.38 0.86
N PHE A 106 3.49 -7.16 1.51
CA PHE A 106 3.55 -7.41 2.94
C PHE A 106 2.99 -8.80 3.28
N SER A 107 3.28 -9.30 4.46
CA SER A 107 2.59 -10.44 5.06
C SER A 107 1.66 -9.98 6.18
N GLY A 108 0.47 -10.58 6.23
CA GLY A 108 -0.45 -10.46 7.36
C GLY A 108 0.01 -11.27 8.58
N GLU A 109 -0.81 -11.26 9.63
CA GLU A 109 -0.52 -11.96 10.90
C GLU A 109 -0.42 -13.48 10.73
N THR A 110 -1.20 -14.05 9.81
CA THR A 110 -1.14 -15.50 9.49
C THR A 110 0.09 -15.86 8.65
N GLY A 111 0.89 -14.87 8.27
CA GLY A 111 2.05 -15.03 7.39
C GLY A 111 1.70 -15.01 5.91
N ILE A 112 0.43 -14.97 5.50
CA ILE A 112 0.02 -14.89 4.10
C ILE A 112 0.58 -13.60 3.46
N LYS A 113 1.21 -13.75 2.29
CA LYS A 113 1.74 -12.64 1.51
C LYS A 113 0.64 -11.97 0.69
N PHE A 114 0.68 -10.65 0.62
CA PHE A 114 -0.23 -9.79 -0.12
C PHE A 114 0.57 -8.84 -1.01
N ASN A 115 0.00 -8.48 -2.17
CA ASN A 115 0.45 -7.38 -3.00
C ASN A 115 -0.75 -6.46 -3.21
N TYR A 116 -0.69 -5.27 -2.61
CA TYR A 116 -1.73 -4.26 -2.69
C TYR A 116 -1.24 -3.09 -3.54
N LYS A 117 -2.04 -2.71 -4.54
CA LYS A 117 -1.73 -1.63 -5.48
C LYS A 117 -2.86 -0.63 -5.53
N ILE A 118 -2.54 0.66 -5.50
CA ILE A 118 -3.50 1.75 -5.70
C ILE A 118 -2.94 2.80 -6.65
N ALA A 119 -3.81 3.37 -7.49
CA ALA A 119 -3.52 4.58 -8.25
C ALA A 119 -4.67 5.58 -8.10
N PHE A 120 -4.36 6.81 -7.74
CA PHE A 120 -5.37 7.82 -7.43
C PHE A 120 -4.93 9.23 -7.80
N ASN A 121 -5.92 10.08 -8.09
CA ASN A 121 -5.73 11.52 -8.31
C ASN A 121 -6.39 12.33 -7.18
N GLU A 122 -6.54 13.64 -7.37
CA GLU A 122 -7.13 14.56 -6.39
C GLU A 122 -8.54 14.13 -5.94
N LYS A 123 -9.29 13.43 -6.79
CA LYS A 123 -10.72 13.14 -6.58
C LYS A 123 -11.11 11.68 -6.68
N THR A 124 -10.34 10.82 -7.37
CA THR A 124 -10.77 9.44 -7.63
C THR A 124 -9.66 8.42 -7.41
N ILE A 125 -10.06 7.22 -6.99
CA ILE A 125 -9.29 5.98 -7.05
C ILE A 125 -9.55 5.36 -8.43
N ASP A 126 -8.58 5.49 -9.33
CA ASP A 126 -8.71 5.02 -10.71
C ASP A 126 -8.36 3.53 -10.85
N TYR A 127 -7.46 3.05 -9.97
CA TYR A 127 -7.04 1.66 -9.90
C TYR A 127 -6.84 1.23 -8.45
N GLU A 128 -7.28 0.01 -8.13
CA GLU A 128 -7.03 -0.64 -6.84
C GLU A 128 -7.05 -2.15 -7.05
N ALA A 129 -6.04 -2.87 -6.55
CA ALA A 129 -5.99 -4.31 -6.66
C ALA A 129 -5.33 -4.92 -5.43
N LEU A 130 -5.86 -6.08 -5.02
CA LEU A 130 -5.26 -6.89 -3.97
C LEU A 130 -5.08 -8.32 -4.49
N LEU A 131 -3.82 -8.72 -4.57
CA LEU A 131 -3.40 -10.09 -4.76
C LEU A 131 -2.92 -10.67 -3.44
N PHE A 132 -3.03 -11.99 -3.30
CA PHE A 132 -2.49 -12.73 -2.16
C PHE A 132 -1.91 -14.07 -2.61
N TYR A 133 -1.09 -14.70 -1.77
CA TYR A 133 -0.34 -15.91 -2.12
C TYR A 133 -0.66 -17.06 -1.15
N PRO A 134 -1.87 -17.64 -1.19
CA PRO A 134 -2.31 -18.65 -0.22
C PRO A 134 -1.53 -19.96 -0.29
N LYS A 135 -0.94 -20.28 -1.45
CA LYS A 135 -0.18 -21.49 -1.72
C LYS A 135 1.13 -21.19 -2.46
N GLY A 136 1.72 -20.01 -2.20
CA GLY A 136 2.91 -19.52 -2.90
C GLY A 136 2.64 -19.00 -4.33
N THR A 137 1.53 -19.35 -4.97
CA THR A 137 1.11 -18.78 -6.25
C THR A 137 0.19 -17.56 -6.06
N PRO A 138 0.33 -16.50 -6.89
CA PRO A 138 -0.54 -15.34 -6.79
C PRO A 138 -1.98 -15.69 -7.16
N ALA A 139 -2.92 -15.28 -6.33
CA ALA A 139 -4.35 -15.32 -6.59
C ALA A 139 -4.94 -13.91 -6.42
N LYS A 140 -5.91 -13.57 -7.26
CA LYS A 140 -6.62 -12.30 -7.15
C LYS A 140 -7.69 -12.39 -6.05
N LEU A 141 -7.77 -11.38 -5.19
CA LEU A 141 -8.95 -11.17 -4.34
C LEU A 141 -9.93 -10.26 -5.06
N PHE A 142 -9.46 -9.08 -5.46
CA PHE A 142 -10.23 -8.16 -6.29
C PHE A 142 -9.29 -7.27 -7.11
N GLU A 143 -9.85 -6.68 -8.17
CA GLU A 143 -9.24 -5.62 -8.95
C GLU A 143 -10.34 -4.66 -9.38
N ARG A 144 -10.17 -3.38 -9.06
CA ARG A 144 -11.01 -2.27 -9.48
C ARG A 144 -10.26 -1.43 -10.50
N LYS A 145 -10.87 -1.21 -11.66
CA LYS A 145 -10.35 -0.32 -12.71
C LYS A 145 -11.48 0.51 -13.28
N ASN A 146 -11.34 1.84 -13.29
CA ASN A 146 -12.35 2.77 -13.82
C ASN A 146 -13.77 2.45 -13.30
N LYS A 147 -13.92 2.36 -11.97
CA LYS A 147 -15.18 2.05 -11.24
C LYS A 147 -15.72 0.62 -11.38
N ARG A 148 -15.14 -0.23 -12.23
CA ARG A 148 -15.56 -1.63 -12.38
C ARG A 148 -14.72 -2.51 -11.47
N VAL A 149 -15.38 -3.35 -10.68
CA VAL A 149 -14.71 -4.33 -9.81
C VAL A 149 -14.80 -5.71 -10.46
N SER A 150 -13.66 -6.40 -10.51
CA SER A 150 -13.57 -7.81 -10.83
C SER A 150 -13.09 -8.56 -9.59
N TYR A 151 -13.63 -9.76 -9.40
CA TYR A 151 -13.36 -10.60 -8.23
C TYR A 151 -12.59 -11.84 -8.64
N GLY A 152 -11.68 -12.30 -7.80
CA GLY A 152 -11.07 -13.62 -7.99
C GLY A 152 -11.80 -14.73 -7.25
N ASP A 153 -11.37 -15.97 -7.49
CA ASP A 153 -12.04 -17.18 -7.02
C ASP A 153 -12.05 -17.37 -5.51
N TYR A 154 -11.21 -16.62 -4.79
CA TYR A 154 -11.13 -16.63 -3.32
C TYR A 154 -11.97 -15.54 -2.65
N TYR A 155 -12.60 -14.66 -3.42
CA TYR A 155 -13.49 -13.65 -2.87
C TYR A 155 -14.82 -14.27 -2.42
N ARG A 156 -15.23 -13.98 -1.18
CA ARG A 156 -16.44 -14.53 -0.55
C ARG A 156 -17.41 -13.46 -0.03
N GLY A 157 -17.18 -12.19 -0.34
CA GLY A 157 -18.04 -11.08 0.09
C GLY A 157 -19.27 -10.86 -0.80
N GLU A 158 -20.19 -10.01 -0.32
CA GLU A 158 -21.32 -9.53 -1.12
C GLU A 158 -20.85 -8.53 -2.18
N LYS A 159 -21.06 -8.86 -3.45
CA LYS A 159 -20.56 -8.05 -4.59
C LYS A 159 -21.46 -6.85 -4.87
N LYS A 160 -22.77 -7.10 -5.11
CA LYS A 160 -23.74 -6.09 -5.54
C LYS A 160 -23.86 -4.91 -4.57
N SER A 161 -23.96 -5.20 -3.28
CA SER A 161 -24.10 -4.18 -2.23
C SER A 161 -22.89 -3.25 -2.18
N VAL A 162 -21.68 -3.81 -2.28
CA VAL A 162 -20.44 -3.01 -2.27
C VAL A 162 -20.35 -2.17 -3.55
N GLU A 163 -20.58 -2.74 -4.73
CA GLU A 163 -20.53 -2.02 -6.01
C GLU A 163 -21.51 -0.84 -6.08
N GLN A 164 -22.72 -0.98 -5.52
CA GLN A 164 -23.73 0.10 -5.51
C GLN A 164 -23.38 1.25 -4.58
N ASN A 165 -22.64 0.98 -3.49
CA ASN A 165 -22.38 1.95 -2.43
C ASN A 165 -20.93 2.45 -2.38
N LEU A 166 -20.06 1.95 -3.25
CA LEU A 166 -18.65 2.32 -3.33
C LEU A 166 -18.48 3.61 -4.15
N LEU A 167 -18.05 4.69 -3.51
CA LEU A 167 -17.81 5.95 -4.22
C LEU A 167 -16.44 5.95 -4.92
N GLU A 168 -16.27 6.91 -5.83
CA GLU A 168 -15.08 7.03 -6.66
C GLU A 168 -13.81 7.35 -5.85
N ASN A 169 -13.95 8.02 -4.71
CA ASN A 169 -12.85 8.39 -3.81
C ASN A 169 -12.65 7.42 -2.63
N GLN A 170 -13.40 6.33 -2.56
CA GLN A 170 -13.27 5.32 -1.50
C GLN A 170 -12.45 4.14 -1.99
N LEU A 171 -11.58 3.57 -1.16
CA LEU A 171 -10.96 2.29 -1.44
C LEU A 171 -11.97 1.15 -1.20
N PHE A 172 -11.95 0.16 -2.08
CA PHE A 172 -12.68 -1.08 -1.94
C PHE A 172 -12.25 -1.85 -0.68
N LEU A 173 -10.95 -1.89 -0.38
CA LEU A 173 -10.44 -2.51 0.85
C LEU A 173 -11.02 -1.84 2.11
N SER A 174 -11.06 -0.50 2.13
CA SER A 174 -11.68 0.25 3.23
C SER A 174 -13.17 -0.01 3.33
N LYS A 175 -13.89 0.01 2.20
CA LYS A 175 -15.34 -0.21 2.16
C LYS A 175 -15.75 -1.59 2.64
N THR A 176 -14.90 -2.59 2.41
CA THR A 176 -15.15 -3.99 2.79
C THR A 176 -14.60 -4.36 4.16
N SER A 177 -13.98 -3.42 4.90
CA SER A 177 -13.38 -3.66 6.22
C SER A 177 -14.37 -4.17 7.27
N ASN A 178 -15.63 -3.72 7.22
CA ASN A 178 -16.70 -4.16 8.11
C ASN A 178 -17.29 -5.53 7.73
N ASN A 179 -17.00 -6.01 6.52
CA ASN A 179 -17.44 -7.32 6.07
C ASN A 179 -16.43 -8.35 6.58
N ASN A 180 -16.90 -9.41 7.23
CA ASN A 180 -16.02 -10.43 7.84
C ASN A 180 -15.42 -11.38 6.78
N ILE A 181 -14.70 -10.83 5.81
CA ILE A 181 -14.04 -11.54 4.71
C ILE A 181 -12.59 -11.78 5.13
N PRO A 182 -12.17 -13.02 5.44
CA PRO A 182 -10.93 -13.29 6.17
C PRO A 182 -9.67 -12.62 5.59
N TYR A 183 -9.39 -12.83 4.30
CA TYR A 183 -8.18 -12.29 3.67
C TYR A 183 -8.20 -10.77 3.47
N LEU A 184 -9.38 -10.17 3.30
CA LEU A 184 -9.50 -8.71 3.21
C LEU A 184 -9.34 -8.07 4.60
N LYS A 185 -9.93 -8.69 5.61
CA LYS A 185 -9.76 -8.26 7.00
C LYS A 185 -8.29 -8.29 7.41
N GLU A 186 -7.58 -9.36 7.07
CA GLU A 186 -6.15 -9.46 7.37
C GLU A 186 -5.32 -8.39 6.64
N ALA A 187 -5.58 -8.17 5.34
CA ALA A 187 -4.91 -7.10 4.59
C ALA A 187 -5.22 -5.71 5.18
N TYR A 188 -6.46 -5.47 5.60
CA TYR A 188 -6.88 -4.22 6.25
C TYR A 188 -6.17 -4.02 7.60
N LEU A 189 -6.13 -5.06 8.44
CA LEU A 189 -5.49 -5.02 9.77
C LEU A 189 -3.98 -4.77 9.69
N PHE A 190 -3.32 -5.19 8.60
CA PHE A 190 -1.93 -4.80 8.37
C PHE A 190 -1.76 -3.28 8.36
N PHE A 191 -2.63 -2.53 7.69
CA PHE A 191 -2.51 -1.07 7.64
C PHE A 191 -2.96 -0.38 8.92
N THR A 192 -3.95 -0.91 9.64
CA THR A 192 -4.52 -0.23 10.81
C THR A 192 -3.85 -0.57 12.14
N SER A 193 -3.21 -1.74 12.21
CA SER A 193 -2.65 -2.28 13.45
C SER A 193 -1.23 -2.85 13.27
N GLY A 194 -0.92 -3.38 12.07
CA GLY A 194 0.40 -3.97 11.78
C GLY A 194 1.47 -2.99 11.28
N LEU A 195 1.06 -1.81 10.81
CA LEU A 195 1.92 -0.75 10.30
C LEU A 195 1.85 0.45 11.25
N THR A 196 3.01 0.87 11.74
CA THR A 196 3.15 2.06 12.58
C THR A 196 4.15 3.01 11.95
N VAL A 197 3.75 4.27 11.75
CA VAL A 197 4.63 5.31 11.18
C VAL A 197 4.81 6.48 12.14
N SER A 198 5.92 6.46 12.87
CA SER A 198 6.29 7.52 13.81
C SER A 198 7.25 8.51 13.17
N THR A 199 7.06 9.80 13.45
CA THR A 199 8.01 10.87 13.11
C THR A 199 8.37 11.57 14.41
N PHE A 200 9.62 11.47 14.79
CA PHE A 200 10.17 12.24 15.90
C PHE A 200 10.76 13.52 15.31
N HIS A 201 10.28 14.65 15.77
CA HIS A 201 10.96 15.93 15.58
C HIS A 201 11.62 16.21 16.92
N ASP A 202 12.93 16.44 16.93
CA ASP A 202 13.58 17.02 18.10
C ASP A 202 12.93 18.40 18.30
N THR A 203 12.01 18.47 19.26
CA THR A 203 11.53 19.73 19.81
C THR A 203 12.52 20.11 20.90
N GLU A 204 13.25 21.20 20.70
CA GLU A 204 14.01 21.89 21.76
C GLU A 204 13.12 22.26 22.96
#